data_AF-A0A914VE38-F1
#
_entry.id   AF-A0A914VE38-F1
#
_cell.length_a   1.000
_cell.length_b   1.000
_cell.length_c   1.000
_cell.angle_alpha   90.00
_cell.angle_beta   90.00
_cell.angle_gamma   90.00
#
_symmetry.space_group_name_H-M   'P 1'
#
loop_
_entity.id
_entity.type
_entity.pdbx_description
1 polymer ?
#
loop_
_entity_poly.entity_id
_entity_poly.type
_entity_poly.pdbx_seq_one_letter_code
_entity_poly.pdbx_strand_id
1 'polypeptide(L)'
;MVVEGLRTMITEHNTDEDVWLVDPAPRLCVKFRDARSTGDVQTSQKFFINICVCSQLPPPLDDIDETALAAIIDSSDPGSYR
;
A
#
# COMPACT_ATOMS: atom_id res chain seq x y z
N MET A 1 1.39 -8.15 -19.57
CA MET A 1 2.75 -8.52 -19.11
C MET A 1 2.64 -8.75 -17.61
N VAL A 2 2.35 -9.99 -17.22
CA VAL A 2 2.34 -10.41 -15.81
C VAL A 2 3.81 -10.52 -15.43
N VAL A 3 4.25 -9.74 -14.45
CA VAL A 3 5.62 -9.86 -13.94
C VAL A 3 5.63 -11.10 -13.04
N GLU A 4 5.76 -12.30 -13.63
CA GLU A 4 5.97 -13.57 -12.90
C GLU A 4 7.40 -13.67 -12.33
N GLY A 5 7.93 -12.58 -11.79
CA GLY A 5 9.36 -12.43 -11.54
C GLY A 5 9.77 -12.05 -10.12
N LEU A 6 8.86 -11.99 -9.15
CA LEU A 6 9.21 -11.64 -7.77
C LEU A 6 8.63 -12.61 -6.74
N ARG A 7 8.78 -13.92 -6.97
CA ARG A 7 8.82 -14.90 -5.89
C ARG A 7 10.24 -14.92 -5.33
N THR A 8 10.66 -13.84 -4.69
CA THR A 8 11.86 -13.91 -3.85
C THR A 8 11.44 -14.60 -2.57
N MET A 9 11.95 -15.81 -2.40
CA MET A 9 11.82 -16.61 -1.19
C MET A 9 12.14 -15.76 0.04
N ILE A 10 11.15 -15.53 0.90
CA ILE A 10 11.38 -15.16 2.29
C ILE A 10 11.15 -16.43 3.10
N THR A 11 12.23 -17.19 3.26
CA THR A 11 12.38 -18.30 4.21
C THR A 11 13.91 -18.35 4.37
N GLU A 12 14.54 -17.98 5.48
CA GLU A 12 14.26 -18.32 6.87
C GLU A 12 14.70 -17.23 7.90
N HIS A 13 13.96 -17.23 9.01
CA HIS A 13 14.18 -16.78 10.40
C HIS A 13 15.45 -16.03 10.85
N ASN A 14 15.25 -14.81 11.34
CA ASN A 14 15.86 -14.32 12.59
C ASN A 14 14.71 -13.95 13.54
N THR A 15 14.43 -14.79 14.54
CA THR A 15 13.38 -14.52 15.54
C THR A 15 13.91 -13.58 16.61
N ASP A 16 13.97 -12.30 16.30
CA ASP A 16 13.65 -11.31 17.33
C ASP A 16 12.12 -11.40 17.51
N GLU A 17 11.66 -11.67 18.73
CA GLU A 17 10.24 -11.92 19.05
C GLU A 17 9.31 -10.72 18.77
N ASP A 18 9.87 -9.59 18.35
CA ASP A 18 9.17 -8.34 18.06
C ASP A 18 8.93 -8.07 16.56
N VAL A 19 9.30 -8.98 15.65
CA VAL A 19 9.12 -8.77 14.20
C VAL A 19 7.88 -9.49 13.67
N TRP A 20 6.88 -8.70 13.26
CA TRP A 20 5.68 -9.22 12.62
C TRP A 20 5.80 -9.23 11.09
N LEU A 21 5.88 -10.42 10.50
CA LEU A 21 5.92 -10.62 9.06
C LEU A 21 4.51 -10.83 8.49
N VAL A 22 4.20 -10.11 7.41
CA VAL A 22 2.93 -10.25 6.69
C VAL A 22 3.17 -10.77 5.27
N ASP A 23 2.29 -11.64 4.79
CA ASP A 23 2.29 -12.18 3.42
C ASP A 23 1.04 -11.70 2.68
N PRO A 24 1.12 -10.56 1.95
CA PRO A 24 -0.05 -9.95 1.35
C PRO A 24 -0.37 -10.55 -0.03
N ALA A 25 -1.65 -10.89 -0.25
CA ALA A 25 -2.14 -11.42 -1.52
C ALA A 25 -2.19 -10.32 -2.60
N PRO A 26 -1.59 -10.52 -3.80
CA PRO A 26 -1.62 -9.54 -4.88
C PRO A 26 -3.03 -9.25 -5.41
N ARG A 27 -3.34 -7.98 -5.73
CA ARG A 27 -4.62 -7.62 -6.37
C ARG A 27 -4.50 -6.69 -7.58
N LEU A 28 -3.86 -5.53 -7.41
CA LEU A 28 -3.77 -4.50 -8.45
C LEU A 28 -2.38 -3.89 -8.50
N CYS A 29 -1.95 -3.46 -9.69
CA CYS A 29 -0.72 -2.69 -9.87
C CYS A 29 -1.03 -1.38 -10.60
N VAL A 30 -0.69 -0.25 -9.98
CA VAL A 30 -0.89 1.09 -10.52
C VAL A 30 0.43 1.62 -11.04
N LYS A 31 0.45 2.05 -12.31
CA LYS A 31 1.65 2.59 -12.97
C LYS A 31 1.52 4.09 -13.23
N PHE A 32 2.55 4.85 -12.88
CA PHE A 32 2.62 6.29 -13.12
C PHE A 32 4.06 6.72 -13.46
N ARG A 33 4.23 7.97 -13.91
CA ARG A 33 5.56 8.53 -14.27
C ARG A 33 5.93 9.77 -13.49
N ASP A 34 4.93 10.52 -13.03
CA ASP A 34 5.14 11.76 -12.29
C ASP A 34 5.06 11.47 -10.80
N ALA A 35 6.21 11.34 -10.16
CA ALA A 35 6.32 11.28 -8.71
C ALA A 35 7.08 12.53 -8.25
N ARG A 36 6.39 13.39 -7.50
CA ARG A 36 7.08 14.45 -6.74
C ARG A 36 7.74 13.79 -5.55
N SER A 37 8.97 13.34 -5.73
CA SER A 37 9.80 12.88 -4.62
C SER A 37 10.46 14.09 -3.95
N THR A 38 10.51 14.11 -2.63
CA THR A 38 11.35 15.06 -1.87
C THR A 38 12.84 14.68 -1.90
N GLY A 39 13.19 13.54 -2.52
CA GLY A 39 14.57 13.10 -2.76
C GLY A 39 14.96 13.19 -4.23
N ASP A 40 16.24 12.92 -4.51
CA ASP A 40 16.89 13.02 -5.82
C ASP A 40 16.51 11.87 -6.78
N VAL A 41 15.20 11.63 -6.93
CA VAL A 41 14.66 10.60 -7.82
C VAL A 41 14.48 11.21 -9.20
N GLN A 42 15.20 10.65 -10.19
CA GLN A 42 15.17 11.13 -11.56
C GLN A 42 13.74 11.14 -12.14
N THR A 43 13.36 12.26 -12.72
CA THR A 43 12.02 12.57 -13.26
C THR A 43 11.61 11.73 -14.48
N SER A 44 12.45 10.82 -14.96
CA SER A 44 12.21 9.99 -16.15
C SER A 44 11.76 8.55 -15.84
N GLN A 45 11.68 8.18 -14.55
CA GLN A 45 11.38 6.81 -14.13
C GLN A 45 9.88 6.49 -14.18
N LYS A 46 9.55 5.19 -14.31
CA LYS A 46 8.19 4.67 -14.17
C LYS A 46 8.05 4.11 -12.76
N PHE A 47 6.99 4.50 -12.08
CA PHE A 47 6.65 4.03 -10.74
C PHE A 47 5.50 3.03 -10.80
N PHE A 48 5.54 2.08 -9.89
CA PHE A 48 4.53 1.03 -9.75
C PHE A 48 4.18 0.88 -8.27
N ILE A 49 2.89 0.94 -7.95
CA ILE A 49 2.36 0.64 -6.62
C ILE A 49 1.57 -0.68 -6.72
N ASN A 50 1.99 -1.68 -5.96
CA ASN A 50 1.23 -2.92 -5.81
C ASN A 50 0.26 -2.77 -4.65
N ILE A 51 -1.03 -2.78 -4.96
CA ILE A 51 -2.10 -2.83 -3.98
C ILE A 51 -2.37 -4.30 -3.71
N CYS A 52 -2.10 -4.72 -2.48
CA CYS A 52 -2.29 -6.06 -1.99
C CYS A 52 -3.29 -6.07 -0.83
N VAL A 53 -3.81 -7.24 -0.47
CA VAL A 53 -4.71 -7.41 0.68
C VAL A 53 -4.14 -8.46 1.63
N CYS A 54 -4.32 -8.24 2.92
CA CYS A 54 -3.76 -9.06 3.98
C CYS A 54 -4.77 -9.13 5.12
N SER A 55 -5.16 -10.33 5.54
CA SER A 55 -6.10 -10.51 6.67
C SER A 55 -5.44 -10.32 8.02
N GLN A 56 -4.10 -10.31 8.04
CA GLN A 56 -3.31 -10.07 9.24
C GLN A 56 -3.41 -8.60 9.68
N LEU A 57 -3.65 -7.65 8.76
CA LEU A 57 -3.88 -6.25 9.09
C LEU A 57 -5.29 -6.05 9.67
N PRO A 58 -5.45 -5.25 10.75
CA PRO A 58 -6.76 -4.95 11.29
C PRO A 58 -7.59 -4.19 10.23
N PRO A 59 -8.91 -4.45 10.16
CA PRO A 59 -9.79 -3.62 9.35
C PRO A 59 -9.81 -2.19 9.90
N PRO A 60 -10.22 -1.20 9.09
CA PRO A 60 -10.59 0.13 9.59
C PRO A 60 -11.55 0.00 10.78
N LEU A 61 -11.40 0.89 11.76
CA LEU A 61 -12.15 0.81 13.03
C LEU A 61 -13.66 1.01 12.82
N ASP A 62 -14.02 1.85 11.87
CA ASP A 62 -15.41 2.21 11.56
C ASP A 62 -15.74 1.80 10.12
N ASP A 63 -16.90 1.14 9.97
CA ASP A 63 -17.50 0.90 8.66
C ASP A 63 -18.08 2.23 8.15
N ILE A 64 -17.28 2.95 7.36
CA ILE A 64 -17.69 4.22 6.75
C ILE A 64 -18.35 3.92 5.40
N ASP A 65 -19.57 4.42 5.20
CA ASP A 65 -20.24 4.33 3.91
C ASP A 65 -19.65 5.31 2.88
N GLU A 66 -20.01 5.13 1.62
CA GLU A 66 -19.48 5.95 0.52
C GLU A 66 -19.81 7.44 0.68
N THR A 67 -20.95 7.78 1.27
CA THR A 67 -21.40 9.17 1.42
C THR A 67 -20.58 9.88 2.50
N ALA A 68 -20.40 9.24 3.64
CA ALA A 68 -19.58 9.75 4.73
C ALA A 68 -18.10 9.84 4.32
N LEU A 69 -17.60 8.85 3.58
CA LEU A 69 -16.23 8.87 3.06
C LEU A 69 -15.99 10.05 2.12
N ALA A 70 -16.91 10.29 1.18
CA ALA A 70 -16.81 11.43 0.26
C ALA A 70 -16.76 12.76 1.02
N ALA A 71 -17.61 12.92 2.04
CA ALA A 71 -17.64 14.12 2.87
C ALA A 71 -16.32 14.36 3.63
N ILE A 72 -15.64 13.30 4.10
CA ILE A 72 -14.32 13.40 4.75
C ILE A 72 -13.25 13.85 3.75
N ILE A 73 -13.25 13.27 2.55
CA ILE A 73 -12.29 13.60 1.49
C ILE A 73 -12.44 15.06 1.04
N ASP A 74 -13.68 15.55 0.96
CA ASP A 74 -13.99 16.93 0.59
C ASP A 74 -13.81 17.93 1.76
N SER A 75 -13.54 17.44 2.98
CA SER A 75 -13.38 18.29 4.15
C SER A 75 -12.07 19.08 4.11
N SER A 76 -12.02 20.15 4.91
CA SER A 76 -10.78 20.92 5.12
C SER A 76 -9.69 20.17 5.89
N ASP A 77 -10.03 19.01 6.48
CA ASP A 77 -9.09 18.13 7.19
C ASP A 77 -9.27 16.66 6.75
N PRO A 78 -8.80 16.31 5.53
CA PRO A 78 -8.95 14.96 4.98
C PRO A 78 -8.13 13.90 5.74
N GLY A 79 -7.22 14.31 6.64
CA GLY A 79 -6.46 13.40 7.50
C GLY A 79 -7.27 12.74 8.61
N SER A 80 -8.55 13.09 8.72
CA SER A 80 -9.50 12.47 9.65
C SER A 80 -9.91 11.05 9.24
N TYR A 81 -9.67 10.64 7.99
CA TYR A 81 -9.79 9.23 7.57
C TYR A 81 -8.58 8.43 8.07
N ARG A 82 -8.81 7.39 8.90
CA ARG A 82 -7.78 6.52 9.46
C ARG A 82 -8.12 5.05 9.33
#